data_AF-A0A935P1M7-F1
#
_entry.id   AF-A0A935P1M7-F1
#
_cell.length_a   1.000
_cell.length_b   1.000
_cell.length_c   1.000
_cell.angle_alpha   90.00
_cell.angle_beta   90.00
_cell.angle_gamma   90.00
#
_symmetry.space_group_name_H-M   'P 1'
#
loop_
_entity.id
_entity.type
_entity.pdbx_description
1 polymer ?
#
loop_
_entity_poly.entity_id
_entity_poly.type
_entity_poly.pdbx_seq_one_letter_code
_entity_poly.pdbx_strand_id
1 'polypeptide(L)'
;MRPALSRFFFLSLALGALAAFPACFAEAETSPEGAGNSEGPAVSLAATLETFESGTKTSYAVGNVTLSSGVWTFNEALLGTSSSDIKAGTKAARVRNAGRLTMTFDRTAGASTVTIRHAAYGSDSNGTWALFSSQNQGGTWTQSGPAVTTAGHTLSTATFTVNLTGAIRFEIRKLDGGSNRINFDDVTINDAGTGGGGGGGGGGGTGAAISRHTALGLPTSAGTTDIDDYLSVKNGYVISYNSSLKVANWVSWELNSSYLGSAPRQDTFRADNTLPANIPQASLADYSGSGYDRGHMTPSADRTATVTANSETFYLTNMVPQAANNNQGPWAVLETYARSLLTGGKELFIVSGGTFSASSNWVGSGVMVPDSTFKIIVVLDSTTHGAANVTSSTRVIGVLMPNENSLISRTADWRSFRVSVDQIEALTGQNLLSDVDPAVQSVIEARVDTL
;
A
#
# COMPACT_ATOMS: atom_id res chain seq x y z
N MET A 1 -48.06 89.46 -20.53
CA MET A 1 -46.79 90.21 -20.66
C MET A 1 -45.62 89.22 -20.68
N ARG A 2 -44.58 89.47 -21.48
CA ARG A 2 -43.21 88.91 -21.34
C ARG A 2 -42.43 89.79 -20.32
N PRO A 3 -41.21 89.44 -19.81
CA PRO A 3 -40.24 88.47 -20.36
C PRO A 3 -39.45 87.57 -19.36
N ALA A 4 -38.58 86.71 -19.93
CA ALA A 4 -37.25 86.26 -19.43
C ALA A 4 -37.16 85.41 -18.13
N LEU A 5 -36.17 84.56 -17.81
CA LEU A 5 -35.03 83.83 -18.45
C LEU A 5 -34.55 82.77 -17.39
N SER A 6 -33.81 81.67 -17.63
CA SER A 6 -33.15 81.08 -18.81
C SER A 6 -33.02 79.53 -18.75
N ARG A 7 -32.57 78.96 -19.88
CA ARG A 7 -32.01 77.63 -20.22
C ARG A 7 -30.75 77.26 -19.39
N PHE A 8 -30.21 76.02 -19.32
CA PHE A 8 -30.29 74.73 -20.08
C PHE A 8 -30.23 73.53 -19.07
N PHE A 9 -30.90 72.36 -19.20
CA PHE A 9 -30.78 71.23 -20.17
C PHE A 9 -29.36 70.61 -20.27
N PHE A 10 -29.07 69.39 -19.79
CA PHE A 10 -29.36 68.03 -20.35
C PHE A 10 -28.70 66.96 -19.41
N LEU A 11 -28.95 65.63 -19.39
CA LEU A 11 -29.84 64.69 -20.10
C LEU A 11 -30.00 63.35 -19.28
N SER A 12 -31.20 62.78 -19.30
CA SER A 12 -31.63 61.35 -19.17
C SER A 12 -31.06 60.34 -18.14
N LEU A 13 -32.03 59.66 -17.48
CA LEU A 13 -32.22 58.19 -17.32
C LEU A 13 -31.04 57.24 -17.00
N ALA A 14 -31.19 56.09 -16.34
CA ALA A 14 -32.20 55.47 -15.44
C ALA A 14 -31.91 53.95 -15.43
N LEU A 15 -32.34 53.25 -14.38
CA LEU A 15 -32.46 51.78 -14.26
C LEU A 15 -31.18 50.93 -14.21
N GLY A 16 -31.25 49.87 -13.37
CA GLY A 16 -30.36 48.70 -13.46
C GLY A 16 -29.77 48.27 -12.11
N ALA A 17 -30.30 47.19 -11.53
CA ALA A 17 -29.74 46.57 -10.33
C ALA A 17 -28.56 45.64 -10.66
N LEU A 18 -27.60 45.47 -9.73
CA LEU A 18 -27.23 44.14 -9.21
C LEU A 18 -26.39 44.22 -7.92
N ALA A 19 -26.20 43.08 -7.27
CA ALA A 19 -25.64 42.93 -5.93
C ALA A 19 -24.09 42.90 -5.89
N ALA A 20 -23.54 43.29 -4.74
CA ALA A 20 -22.25 42.82 -4.23
C ALA A 20 -22.17 43.03 -2.71
N PHE A 21 -21.79 42.01 -1.96
CA PHE A 21 -21.18 42.16 -0.63
C PHE A 21 -19.93 41.24 -0.57
N PRO A 22 -18.75 41.77 -0.24
CA PRO A 22 -17.49 41.04 -0.30
C PRO A 22 -17.15 40.32 1.02
N ALA A 23 -16.18 39.41 0.94
CA ALA A 23 -15.54 38.77 2.10
C ALA A 23 -14.67 39.75 2.90
N CYS A 24 -14.42 39.44 4.18
CA CYS A 24 -13.32 40.02 4.95
C CYS A 24 -12.79 39.00 6.00
N PHE A 25 -11.47 39.00 6.20
CA PHE A 25 -10.73 38.21 7.20
C PHE A 25 -10.54 39.00 8.49
N ALA A 26 -10.45 38.32 9.64
CA ALA A 26 -9.54 38.67 10.75
C ALA A 26 -9.44 37.52 11.78
N GLU A 27 -8.26 37.35 12.38
CA GLU A 27 -7.94 36.37 13.43
C GLU A 27 -8.20 36.91 14.84
N ALA A 28 -8.37 36.02 15.82
CA ALA A 28 -8.06 36.28 17.23
C ALA A 28 -7.84 34.96 17.99
N GLU A 29 -6.72 34.82 18.71
CA GLU A 29 -6.51 33.74 19.69
C GLU A 29 -7.15 34.06 21.04
N THR A 30 -7.72 33.05 21.70
CA THR A 30 -7.74 32.95 23.18
C THR A 30 -7.76 31.49 23.64
N SER A 31 -7.03 31.21 24.71
CA SER A 31 -7.09 30.04 25.59
C SER A 31 -7.09 30.60 27.04
N PRO A 32 -7.60 29.94 28.11
CA PRO A 32 -7.30 28.54 28.41
C PRO A 32 -8.40 27.68 29.10
N GLU A 33 -8.05 26.39 29.24
CA GLU A 33 -8.46 25.40 30.25
C GLU A 33 -9.93 24.91 30.37
N GLY A 34 -10.06 23.58 30.35
CA GLY A 34 -11.28 22.82 30.61
C GLY A 34 -11.06 21.32 30.39
N ALA A 35 -10.45 20.64 31.37
CA ALA A 35 -10.07 19.23 31.24
C ALA A 35 -11.29 18.29 31.18
N GLY A 36 -11.35 17.45 30.14
CA GLY A 36 -12.30 16.35 30.03
C GLY A 36 -11.61 15.13 29.41
N ASN A 37 -11.55 14.02 30.15
CA ASN A 37 -10.94 12.78 29.66
C ASN A 37 -11.75 12.22 28.49
N SER A 38 -11.16 12.26 27.29
CA SER A 38 -11.50 11.35 26.21
C SER A 38 -10.20 10.70 25.75
N GLU A 39 -10.16 9.37 25.74
CA GLU A 39 -9.02 8.64 25.20
C GLU A 39 -8.84 9.04 23.74
N GLY A 40 -7.61 9.43 23.36
CA GLY A 40 -7.31 9.80 21.99
C GLY A 40 -7.61 8.62 21.06
N PRO A 41 -8.17 8.86 19.86
CA PRO A 41 -8.54 7.77 18.96
C PRO A 41 -7.29 6.98 18.57
N ALA A 42 -7.28 5.69 18.91
CA ALA A 42 -6.22 4.76 18.55
C ALA A 42 -6.23 4.54 17.03
N VAL A 43 -5.44 5.32 16.30
CA VAL A 43 -5.25 5.22 14.85
C VAL A 43 -3.77 4.98 14.57
N SER A 44 -3.42 3.73 14.29
CA SER A 44 -2.10 3.36 13.78
C SER A 44 -2.15 1.97 13.12
N LEU A 45 -2.55 1.95 11.84
CA LEU A 45 -2.15 0.89 10.93
C LEU A 45 -0.68 1.15 10.55
N ALA A 46 0.22 0.81 11.47
CA ALA A 46 1.65 1.02 11.31
C ALA A 46 2.22 0.18 10.16
N ALA A 47 3.22 0.70 9.44
CA ALA A 47 3.79 -0.01 8.30
C ALA A 47 4.34 -1.38 8.71
N THR A 48 4.10 -2.40 7.88
CA THR A 48 4.62 -3.77 8.07
C THR A 48 6.13 -3.88 7.87
N LEU A 49 6.78 -2.87 7.30
CA LEU A 49 8.21 -2.86 6.95
C LEU A 49 8.90 -1.55 7.38
N GLU A 50 10.13 -1.67 7.89
CA GLU A 50 11.06 -0.57 8.11
C GLU A 50 12.44 -0.89 7.50
N THR A 51 12.89 -0.08 6.55
CA THR A 51 14.15 -0.28 5.80
C THR A 51 15.27 0.67 6.23
N PHE A 52 15.03 1.56 7.20
CA PHE A 52 15.97 2.59 7.67
C PHE A 52 16.50 3.58 6.61
N GLU A 53 15.98 3.53 5.38
CA GLU A 53 16.34 4.41 4.27
C GLU A 53 15.85 5.86 4.46
N SER A 54 14.82 6.05 5.27
CA SER A 54 14.26 7.35 5.63
C SER A 54 14.95 7.96 6.87
N GLY A 55 14.73 9.26 7.10
CA GLY A 55 15.31 9.98 8.24
C GLY A 55 16.84 10.13 8.21
N THR A 56 17.37 10.78 9.26
CA THR A 56 18.82 11.01 9.46
C THR A 56 19.14 11.02 10.95
N LYS A 57 20.15 10.26 11.38
CA LYS A 57 20.76 10.37 12.71
C LYS A 57 22.21 9.91 12.65
N THR A 58 23.15 10.83 12.85
CA THR A 58 24.59 10.59 12.67
C THR A 58 25.37 10.39 13.98
N SER A 59 24.74 10.62 15.13
CA SER A 59 25.32 10.45 16.46
C SER A 59 24.75 9.23 17.18
N TYR A 60 25.57 8.56 18.00
CA TYR A 60 25.14 7.45 18.87
C TYR A 60 24.33 7.88 20.09
N ALA A 61 24.41 9.15 20.50
CA ALA A 61 23.66 9.69 21.64
C ALA A 61 22.14 9.47 21.48
N VAL A 62 21.41 9.30 22.58
CA VAL A 62 19.96 9.04 22.52
C VAL A 62 19.21 10.12 21.73
N GLY A 63 18.29 9.69 20.85
CA GLY A 63 17.44 10.61 20.11
C GLY A 63 16.42 9.89 19.23
N ASN A 64 15.31 10.57 18.94
CA ASN A 64 14.26 10.05 18.07
C ASN A 64 14.61 10.25 16.59
N VAL A 65 14.16 9.31 15.76
CA VAL A 65 14.25 9.36 14.30
C VAL A 65 12.86 9.11 13.75
N THR A 66 12.37 9.99 12.89
CA THR A 66 11.18 9.73 12.08
C THR A 66 11.59 8.89 10.89
N LEU A 67 11.09 7.67 10.83
CA LEU A 67 11.29 6.71 9.76
C LEU A 67 9.96 6.43 9.04
N SER A 68 10.00 5.60 8.01
CA SER A 68 8.88 5.22 7.14
C SER A 68 7.80 4.43 7.89
N SER A 69 8.17 3.60 8.85
CA SER A 69 7.23 2.88 9.72
C SER A 69 6.65 3.73 10.84
N GLY A 70 7.31 4.82 11.21
CA GLY A 70 6.96 5.68 12.33
C GLY A 70 8.18 6.22 13.06
N VAL A 71 7.99 6.71 14.29
CA VAL A 71 9.07 7.30 15.10
C VAL A 71 9.76 6.25 15.98
N TRP A 72 11.09 6.21 15.93
CA TRP A 72 11.91 5.29 16.70
C TRP A 72 12.92 6.04 17.58
N THR A 73 13.07 5.66 18.85
CA THR A 73 14.18 6.11 19.69
C THR A 73 15.41 5.24 19.46
N PHE A 74 16.52 5.86 19.05
CA PHE A 74 17.83 5.24 18.86
C PHE A 74 18.74 5.63 20.03
N ASN A 75 19.23 4.66 20.80
CA ASN A 75 20.17 4.86 21.91
C ASN A 75 21.40 3.98 21.77
N GLU A 76 22.60 4.57 21.87
CA GLU A 76 23.86 3.95 21.43
C GLU A 76 23.74 3.35 20.01
N ALA A 77 22.99 4.06 19.17
CA ALA A 77 22.62 3.68 17.81
C ALA A 77 22.49 4.89 16.89
N LEU A 78 22.73 4.70 15.59
CA LEU A 78 22.63 5.73 14.55
C LEU A 78 22.15 5.13 13.22
N LEU A 79 21.86 5.96 12.21
CA LEU A 79 21.68 5.53 10.83
C LEU A 79 23.03 5.58 10.10
N GLY A 80 23.55 4.41 9.73
CA GLY A 80 24.87 4.22 9.14
C GLY A 80 24.84 4.23 7.62
N THR A 81 25.65 5.09 7.01
CA THR A 81 25.80 5.25 5.55
C THR A 81 27.21 4.91 5.03
N SER A 82 28.12 4.45 5.89
CA SER A 82 29.52 4.22 5.50
C SER A 82 29.65 2.97 4.62
N SER A 83 30.78 2.84 3.90
CA SER A 83 31.10 1.62 3.14
C SER A 83 31.30 0.38 4.01
N SER A 84 31.51 0.55 5.33
CA SER A 84 31.58 -0.55 6.30
C SER A 84 30.23 -0.90 6.92
N ASP A 85 29.19 -0.07 6.72
CA ASP A 85 27.82 -0.45 7.08
C ASP A 85 27.31 -1.50 6.10
N ILE A 86 27.05 -2.71 6.61
CA ILE A 86 26.43 -3.80 5.86
C ILE A 86 24.92 -3.52 5.83
N LYS A 87 24.35 -3.35 4.64
CA LYS A 87 23.02 -2.78 4.42
C LYS A 87 22.41 -3.14 3.07
N ALA A 88 21.09 -3.08 2.96
CA ALA A 88 20.26 -3.38 1.79
C ALA A 88 19.72 -2.07 1.15
N GLY A 89 20.62 -1.17 0.77
CA GLY A 89 20.26 0.14 0.25
C GLY A 89 21.34 1.18 0.54
N THR A 90 20.93 2.37 0.97
CA THR A 90 21.83 3.48 1.33
C THR A 90 22.11 3.57 2.83
N LYS A 91 21.25 3.01 3.69
CA LYS A 91 21.35 3.08 5.16
C LYS A 91 21.07 1.73 5.82
N ALA A 92 21.59 1.56 7.03
CA ALA A 92 21.11 0.57 8.01
C ALA A 92 21.20 1.17 9.41
N ALA A 93 20.41 0.67 10.36
CA ALA A 93 20.59 1.06 11.76
C ALA A 93 21.86 0.40 12.33
N ARG A 94 22.82 1.19 12.83
CA ARG A 94 24.06 0.69 13.44
C ARG A 94 24.04 0.87 14.95
N VAL A 95 24.17 -0.22 15.69
CA VAL A 95 24.06 -0.28 17.17
C VAL A 95 25.38 -0.78 17.76
N ARG A 96 25.80 -0.22 18.92
CA ARG A 96 26.96 -0.65 19.70
C ARG A 96 26.64 -0.74 21.19
N ASN A 97 27.57 -1.21 22.01
CA ASN A 97 27.45 -1.28 23.47
C ASN A 97 26.16 -2.00 23.88
N ALA A 98 25.45 -1.55 24.92
CA ALA A 98 24.10 -2.01 25.27
C ALA A 98 23.01 -1.19 24.55
N GLY A 99 23.21 -0.91 23.26
CA GLY A 99 22.35 -0.04 22.47
C GLY A 99 21.02 -0.68 22.05
N ARG A 100 20.08 0.18 21.67
CA ARG A 100 18.69 -0.19 21.35
C ARG A 100 18.05 0.68 20.28
N LEU A 101 17.11 0.07 19.56
CA LEU A 101 16.19 0.70 18.61
C LEU A 101 14.77 0.45 19.13
N THR A 102 14.03 1.51 19.48
CA THR A 102 12.76 1.40 20.23
C THR A 102 11.62 2.06 19.45
N MET A 103 10.55 1.33 19.13
CA MET A 103 9.33 1.96 18.58
C MET A 103 8.67 2.89 19.60
N THR A 104 8.30 4.11 19.19
CA THR A 104 7.55 5.06 20.04
C THR A 104 6.08 5.20 19.65
N PHE A 105 5.61 4.37 18.71
CA PHE A 105 4.23 4.26 18.23
C PHE A 105 3.76 2.82 18.39
N ASP A 106 2.45 2.63 18.58
CA ASP A 106 1.83 1.32 18.65
C ASP A 106 1.41 0.84 17.25
N ARG A 107 1.50 -0.47 17.01
CA ARG A 107 0.76 -1.15 15.93
C ARG A 107 -0.50 -1.73 16.52
N THR A 108 -1.67 -1.50 15.93
CA THR A 108 -2.93 -2.05 16.48
C THR A 108 -3.20 -3.51 16.13
N ALA A 109 -2.55 -4.04 15.09
CA ALA A 109 -2.79 -5.38 14.53
C ALA A 109 -1.94 -6.51 15.16
N GLY A 110 -1.22 -6.23 16.25
CA GLY A 110 -0.32 -7.21 16.88
C GLY A 110 0.87 -7.60 16.01
N ALA A 111 1.43 -8.78 16.26
CA ALA A 111 2.40 -9.45 15.39
C ALA A 111 2.38 -10.98 15.56
N SER A 112 2.34 -11.73 14.45
CA SER A 112 2.58 -13.17 14.41
C SER A 112 4.07 -13.45 14.36
N THR A 113 4.77 -12.81 13.44
CA THR A 113 6.22 -12.97 13.23
C THR A 113 6.90 -11.63 12.99
N VAL A 114 8.16 -11.55 13.36
CA VAL A 114 9.03 -10.40 13.06
C VAL A 114 10.31 -10.94 12.43
N THR A 115 10.68 -10.42 11.26
CA THR A 115 11.96 -10.70 10.61
C THR A 115 12.82 -9.45 10.64
N ILE A 116 14.12 -9.64 10.85
CA ILE A 116 15.11 -8.55 10.93
C ILE A 116 16.36 -9.03 10.21
N ARG A 117 16.87 -8.26 9.26
CA ARG A 117 18.19 -8.51 8.68
C ARG A 117 19.28 -7.95 9.59
N HIS A 118 20.38 -8.67 9.75
CA HIS A 118 21.49 -8.28 10.60
C HIS A 118 22.84 -8.80 10.11
N ALA A 119 23.89 -8.03 10.38
CA ALA A 119 25.29 -8.36 10.06
C ALA A 119 26.26 -7.64 11.02
N ALA A 120 27.47 -8.17 11.18
CA ALA A 120 28.52 -7.49 11.94
C ALA A 120 29.15 -6.37 11.08
N TYR A 121 29.22 -5.17 11.63
CA TYR A 121 29.72 -3.98 10.94
C TYR A 121 31.17 -4.16 10.49
N GLY A 122 31.48 -3.85 9.23
CA GLY A 122 32.85 -3.80 8.70
C GLY A 122 33.64 -5.10 8.94
N SER A 123 34.51 -5.07 9.95
CA SER A 123 35.31 -6.22 10.41
C SER A 123 35.20 -6.44 11.94
N ASP A 124 34.16 -5.89 12.58
CA ASP A 124 33.91 -6.07 14.01
C ASP A 124 33.54 -7.54 14.29
N SER A 125 33.99 -8.10 15.41
CA SER A 125 33.68 -9.49 15.76
C SER A 125 32.19 -9.66 16.11
N ASN A 126 31.74 -10.92 16.17
CA ASN A 126 30.36 -11.31 16.52
C ASN A 126 29.78 -10.54 17.71
N GLY A 127 28.46 -10.36 17.69
CA GLY A 127 27.71 -9.77 18.79
C GLY A 127 26.32 -10.39 18.97
N THR A 128 25.79 -10.33 20.18
CA THR A 128 24.48 -10.88 20.55
C THR A 128 23.44 -9.79 20.75
N TRP A 129 22.21 -10.11 20.40
CA TRP A 129 21.06 -9.21 20.49
C TRP A 129 19.76 -10.01 20.63
N ALA A 130 18.65 -9.36 20.99
CA ALA A 130 17.33 -9.96 20.96
C ALA A 130 16.23 -8.94 20.68
N LEU A 131 15.09 -9.45 20.20
CA LEU A 131 13.85 -8.70 20.05
C LEU A 131 13.08 -8.66 21.37
N PHE A 132 12.50 -7.51 21.69
CA PHE A 132 11.58 -7.31 22.81
C PHE A 132 10.27 -6.71 22.29
N SER A 133 9.16 -7.04 22.96
CA SER A 133 7.83 -6.50 22.67
C SER A 133 7.19 -5.86 23.90
N SER A 134 6.28 -4.92 23.66
CA SER A 134 5.49 -4.24 24.70
C SER A 134 4.04 -4.08 24.23
N GLN A 135 3.09 -4.46 25.09
CA GLN A 135 1.64 -4.25 24.87
C GLN A 135 1.06 -3.15 25.78
N ASN A 136 1.92 -2.38 26.47
CA ASN A 136 1.53 -1.27 27.34
C ASN A 136 2.30 0.01 26.98
N GLN A 137 2.33 0.33 25.69
CA GLN A 137 2.87 1.58 25.14
C GLN A 137 4.35 1.83 25.51
N GLY A 138 5.13 0.77 25.73
CA GLY A 138 6.54 0.83 26.10
C GLY A 138 6.82 0.90 27.61
N GLY A 139 5.80 0.77 28.48
CA GLY A 139 5.99 0.76 29.94
C GLY A 139 6.75 -0.46 30.46
N THR A 140 6.49 -1.65 29.91
CA THR A 140 7.24 -2.89 30.17
C THR A 140 7.54 -3.64 28.88
N TRP A 141 8.66 -4.37 28.87
CA TRP A 141 9.19 -5.02 27.67
C TRP A 141 9.60 -6.46 27.95
N THR A 142 9.06 -7.40 27.17
CA THR A 142 9.31 -8.84 27.29
C THR A 142 10.11 -9.35 26.08
N GLN A 143 11.11 -10.20 26.30
CA GLN A 143 11.88 -10.76 25.19
C GLN A 143 11.00 -11.66 24.32
N SER A 144 11.04 -11.47 23.01
CA SER A 144 10.30 -12.26 22.02
C SER A 144 11.27 -13.20 21.32
N GLY A 145 11.18 -14.49 21.61
CA GLY A 145 12.08 -15.52 21.06
C GLY A 145 13.49 -15.55 21.70
N PRO A 146 14.37 -16.45 21.20
CA PRO A 146 15.74 -16.60 21.70
C PRO A 146 16.62 -15.40 21.30
N ALA A 147 17.74 -15.23 22.02
CA ALA A 147 18.76 -14.28 21.59
C ALA A 147 19.47 -14.78 20.31
N VAL A 148 19.83 -13.84 19.45
CA VAL A 148 20.50 -14.08 18.18
C VAL A 148 21.96 -13.66 18.28
N THR A 149 22.87 -14.52 17.80
CA THR A 149 24.28 -14.18 17.60
C THR A 149 24.48 -13.78 16.14
N THR A 150 24.81 -12.52 15.90
CA THR A 150 25.27 -12.06 14.58
C THR A 150 26.68 -12.58 14.33
N ALA A 151 26.86 -13.36 13.27
CA ALA A 151 28.15 -13.88 12.83
C ALA A 151 28.38 -13.55 11.34
N GLY A 152 29.55 -12.99 11.03
CA GLY A 152 29.91 -12.60 9.65
C GLY A 152 29.35 -11.26 9.18
N HIS A 153 29.70 -10.91 7.94
CA HIS A 153 29.60 -9.56 7.37
C HIS A 153 28.64 -9.49 6.15
N THR A 154 27.71 -10.44 6.07
CA THR A 154 26.64 -10.48 5.06
C THR A 154 25.31 -10.40 5.82
N LEU A 155 24.30 -9.71 5.26
CA LEU A 155 22.97 -9.69 5.88
C LEU A 155 22.40 -11.11 5.99
N SER A 156 22.11 -11.50 7.23
CA SER A 156 21.41 -12.73 7.59
C SER A 156 20.06 -12.35 8.20
N THR A 157 19.02 -13.17 8.00
CA THR A 157 17.66 -12.85 8.49
C THR A 157 17.37 -13.64 9.76
N ALA A 158 17.19 -12.94 10.88
CA ALA A 158 16.59 -13.51 12.08
C ALA A 158 15.07 -13.50 11.96
N THR A 159 14.41 -14.56 12.41
CA THR A 159 12.93 -14.66 12.46
C THR A 159 12.50 -14.97 13.88
N PHE A 160 11.58 -14.18 14.41
CA PHE A 160 11.00 -14.34 15.74
C PHE A 160 9.51 -14.64 15.59
N THR A 161 9.05 -15.74 16.21
CA THR A 161 7.63 -15.97 16.44
C THR A 161 7.20 -15.15 17.66
N VAL A 162 6.21 -14.28 17.49
CA VAL A 162 5.71 -13.36 18.52
C VAL A 162 4.30 -13.77 18.96
N ASN A 163 3.37 -13.95 18.01
CA ASN A 163 1.97 -14.34 18.25
C ASN A 163 1.25 -13.52 19.35
N LEU A 164 1.45 -12.19 19.36
CA LEU A 164 0.80 -11.28 20.29
C LEU A 164 -0.19 -10.38 19.55
N THR A 165 -1.47 -10.40 19.95
CA THR A 165 -2.53 -9.57 19.38
C THR A 165 -2.65 -8.19 20.03
N GLY A 166 -3.38 -7.28 19.39
CA GLY A 166 -3.66 -5.94 19.92
C GLY A 166 -2.50 -4.96 19.79
N ALA A 167 -2.57 -3.85 20.56
CA ALA A 167 -1.55 -2.80 20.54
C ALA A 167 -0.17 -3.35 20.91
N ILE A 168 0.82 -3.23 20.02
CA ILE A 168 2.18 -3.72 20.25
C ILE A 168 3.26 -2.75 19.75
N ARG A 169 4.37 -2.69 20.48
CA ARG A 169 5.64 -2.05 20.10
C ARG A 169 6.77 -3.05 20.13
N PHE A 170 7.84 -2.79 19.36
CA PHE A 170 9.07 -3.57 19.36
C PHE A 170 10.30 -2.74 19.78
N GLU A 171 11.26 -3.43 20.40
CA GLU A 171 12.56 -2.89 20.74
C GLU A 171 13.65 -3.94 20.40
N ILE A 172 14.62 -3.56 19.58
CA ILE A 172 15.78 -4.38 19.25
C ILE A 172 16.88 -3.99 20.25
N ARG A 173 17.38 -4.95 21.05
CA ARG A 173 18.42 -4.71 22.06
C ARG A 173 19.68 -5.51 21.76
N LYS A 174 20.84 -4.84 21.73
CA LYS A 174 22.15 -5.51 21.81
C LYS A 174 22.41 -5.95 23.25
N LEU A 175 22.80 -7.21 23.45
CA LEU A 175 22.85 -7.87 24.76
C LEU A 175 24.26 -8.02 25.33
N ASP A 176 25.28 -8.19 24.49
CA ASP A 176 26.67 -8.42 24.94
C ASP A 176 27.34 -7.18 25.59
N GLY A 177 26.76 -5.98 25.43
CA GLY A 177 27.31 -4.73 25.97
C GLY A 177 28.62 -4.25 25.34
N GLY A 178 29.16 -4.97 24.35
CA GLY A 178 30.46 -4.74 23.74
C GLY A 178 30.48 -3.65 22.67
N SER A 179 31.67 -3.09 22.42
CA SER A 179 31.87 -2.02 21.42
C SER A 179 31.68 -2.46 19.97
N ASN A 180 31.74 -3.77 19.69
CA ASN A 180 31.49 -4.36 18.37
C ASN A 180 30.08 -4.01 17.87
N ARG A 181 30.00 -3.46 16.66
CA ARG A 181 28.76 -2.94 16.09
C ARG A 181 28.01 -4.00 15.30
N ILE A 182 26.69 -3.94 15.41
CA ILE A 182 25.74 -4.72 14.60
C ILE A 182 24.99 -3.74 13.71
N ASN A 183 24.92 -4.04 12.41
CA ASN A 183 23.97 -3.41 11.50
C ASN A 183 22.65 -4.21 11.55
N PHE A 184 21.54 -3.48 11.60
CA PHE A 184 20.17 -3.97 11.50
C PHE A 184 19.49 -3.32 10.31
N ASP A 185 18.73 -4.11 9.56
CA ASP A 185 18.10 -3.71 8.33
C ASP A 185 16.80 -4.47 8.08
N ASP A 186 15.97 -3.99 7.14
CA ASP A 186 14.72 -4.62 6.67
C ASP A 186 13.90 -5.31 7.79
N VAL A 187 13.41 -4.53 8.75
CA VAL A 187 12.56 -5.02 9.83
C VAL A 187 11.14 -5.21 9.30
N THR A 188 10.73 -6.45 9.08
CA THR A 188 9.34 -6.80 8.73
C THR A 188 8.60 -7.30 9.96
N ILE A 189 7.40 -6.80 10.20
CA ILE A 189 6.50 -7.22 11.27
C ILE A 189 5.19 -7.65 10.62
N ASN A 190 4.94 -8.96 10.63
CA ASN A 190 3.73 -9.57 10.10
C ASN A 190 2.69 -9.62 11.22
N ASP A 191 1.46 -9.18 10.93
CA ASP A 191 0.42 -9.00 11.94
C ASP A 191 0.01 -10.31 12.64
N ALA A 192 -0.50 -10.20 13.86
CA ALA A 192 -1.03 -11.35 14.57
C ALA A 192 -2.41 -11.68 14.01
N GLY A 193 -2.45 -12.67 13.11
CA GLY A 193 -3.72 -13.27 12.68
C GLY A 193 -4.58 -13.59 13.90
N THR A 194 -5.81 -13.08 13.92
CA THR A 194 -6.75 -13.25 15.02
C THR A 194 -6.99 -14.75 15.24
N GLY A 195 -6.45 -15.27 16.35
CA GLY A 195 -6.20 -16.69 16.50
C GLY A 195 -7.46 -17.56 16.48
N GLY A 196 -7.56 -18.42 15.47
CA GLY A 196 -8.30 -19.69 15.51
C GLY A 196 -7.30 -20.82 15.29
N GLY A 197 -6.95 -21.56 16.35
CA GLY A 197 -5.86 -22.53 16.29
C GLY A 197 -6.29 -23.93 15.83
N GLY A 198 -5.43 -24.60 15.06
CA GLY A 198 -5.34 -26.06 15.01
C GLY A 198 -5.40 -26.72 13.63
N GLY A 199 -4.29 -27.34 13.21
CA GLY A 199 -4.35 -28.51 12.32
C GLY A 199 -3.66 -28.42 10.96
N GLY A 200 -2.33 -28.54 10.96
CA GLY A 200 -1.46 -29.09 9.91
C GLY A 200 -1.93 -29.20 8.45
N GLY A 201 -1.25 -28.43 7.58
CA GLY A 201 -1.23 -28.59 6.12
C GLY A 201 -0.31 -27.53 5.54
N GLY A 202 0.64 -27.91 4.67
CA GLY A 202 1.61 -26.96 4.12
C GLY A 202 0.98 -26.01 3.10
N GLY A 203 1.28 -24.72 3.20
CA GLY A 203 0.71 -23.68 2.32
C GLY A 203 1.04 -22.24 2.75
N GLY A 204 2.18 -22.06 3.44
CA GLY A 204 2.69 -20.73 3.78
C GLY A 204 3.53 -20.18 2.64
N GLY A 205 2.87 -19.82 1.54
CA GLY A 205 3.55 -19.34 0.34
C GLY A 205 4.18 -17.95 0.50
N THR A 206 5.00 -17.57 -0.48
CA THR A 206 5.89 -16.40 -0.38
C THR A 206 5.16 -15.06 -0.44
N GLY A 207 3.96 -15.00 -1.01
CA GLY A 207 3.19 -13.75 -1.13
C GLY A 207 2.62 -13.27 0.21
N ALA A 208 2.07 -14.19 1.01
CA ALA A 208 1.50 -13.87 2.32
C ALA A 208 2.53 -13.32 3.33
N ALA A 209 3.82 -13.63 3.14
CA ALA A 209 4.92 -13.16 3.99
C ALA A 209 5.37 -11.70 3.72
N ILE A 210 4.89 -11.08 2.64
CA ILE A 210 5.26 -9.71 2.23
C ILE A 210 4.15 -8.72 2.61
N SER A 211 2.90 -9.07 2.35
CA SER A 211 1.73 -8.25 2.66
C SER A 211 0.48 -9.11 2.73
N ARG A 212 -0.48 -8.67 3.55
CA ARG A 212 -1.84 -9.22 3.54
C ARG A 212 -2.49 -9.10 2.16
N HIS A 213 -2.18 -8.05 1.41
CA HIS A 213 -2.67 -7.84 0.04
C HIS A 213 -2.22 -8.90 -0.99
N THR A 214 -1.22 -9.71 -0.65
CA THR A 214 -0.70 -10.82 -1.45
C THR A 214 -0.87 -12.16 -0.72
N ALA A 215 -1.87 -12.27 0.18
CA ALA A 215 -2.15 -13.49 0.96
C ALA A 215 -2.64 -14.70 0.14
N LEU A 216 -2.90 -14.53 -1.16
CA LEU A 216 -3.16 -15.61 -2.12
C LEU A 216 -1.97 -15.87 -3.05
N GLY A 217 -0.84 -15.18 -2.88
CA GLY A 217 0.36 -15.34 -3.71
C GLY A 217 0.79 -14.07 -4.45
N LEU A 218 1.97 -14.17 -5.06
CA LEU A 218 2.47 -13.20 -6.03
C LEU A 218 2.20 -13.73 -7.45
N PRO A 219 1.53 -12.96 -8.33
CA PRO A 219 1.29 -13.37 -9.72
C PRO A 219 2.57 -13.61 -10.55
N THR A 220 3.70 -13.03 -10.15
CA THR A 220 5.02 -13.16 -10.77
C THR A 220 6.11 -13.26 -9.69
N SER A 221 7.34 -13.57 -10.10
CA SER A 221 8.52 -13.53 -9.21
C SER A 221 9.02 -12.09 -8.93
N ALA A 222 8.09 -11.13 -8.84
CA ALA A 222 8.36 -9.70 -8.70
C ALA A 222 9.28 -9.41 -7.51
N GLY A 223 10.20 -8.46 -7.70
CA GLY A 223 11.18 -8.07 -6.68
C GLY A 223 11.61 -6.62 -6.82
N THR A 224 12.52 -6.17 -5.97
CA THR A 224 12.98 -4.76 -5.95
C THR A 224 14.18 -4.49 -6.86
N THR A 225 14.57 -5.45 -7.70
CA THR A 225 15.77 -5.36 -8.57
C THR A 225 15.45 -5.32 -10.06
N ASP A 226 14.36 -5.96 -10.49
CA ASP A 226 13.86 -5.83 -11.85
C ASP A 226 13.00 -4.55 -11.91
N ILE A 227 13.27 -3.68 -12.89
CA ILE A 227 12.49 -2.45 -13.07
C ILE A 227 11.22 -2.69 -13.90
N ASP A 228 11.13 -3.82 -14.60
CA ASP A 228 9.98 -4.21 -15.41
C ASP A 228 9.07 -5.24 -14.71
N ASP A 229 9.47 -5.75 -13.54
CA ASP A 229 8.66 -6.52 -12.58
C ASP A 229 8.88 -6.01 -11.14
N TYR A 230 8.86 -4.67 -10.97
CA TYR A 230 9.25 -4.00 -9.73
C TYR A 230 8.17 -4.10 -8.65
N LEU A 231 8.44 -4.89 -7.60
CA LEU A 231 7.53 -5.06 -6.48
C LEU A 231 7.56 -3.85 -5.53
N SER A 232 6.40 -3.24 -5.28
CA SER A 232 6.23 -2.17 -4.31
C SER A 232 5.01 -2.38 -3.43
N VAL A 233 5.17 -2.20 -2.12
CA VAL A 233 4.11 -2.36 -1.10
C VAL A 233 3.63 -0.97 -0.66
N LYS A 234 2.31 -0.74 -0.72
CA LYS A 234 1.64 0.49 -0.25
C LYS A 234 0.74 0.16 0.95
N ASN A 235 0.16 1.18 1.60
CA ASN A 235 -0.80 0.96 2.70
C ASN A 235 -2.13 0.37 2.22
N GLY A 236 -2.44 0.52 0.92
CA GLY A 236 -3.69 0.04 0.33
C GLY A 236 -3.55 -1.09 -0.69
N TYR A 237 -2.37 -1.43 -1.19
CA TYR A 237 -2.20 -2.46 -2.22
C TYR A 237 -0.73 -2.86 -2.38
N VAL A 238 -0.48 -3.96 -3.07
CA VAL A 238 0.84 -4.32 -3.61
C VAL A 238 0.79 -4.26 -5.12
N ILE A 239 1.86 -3.81 -5.74
CA ILE A 239 1.98 -3.63 -7.19
C ILE A 239 3.26 -4.28 -7.68
N SER A 240 3.19 -5.02 -8.80
CA SER A 240 4.31 -5.18 -9.71
C SER A 240 4.21 -4.09 -10.79
N TYR A 241 5.22 -3.24 -10.86
CA TYR A 241 5.28 -2.14 -11.81
C TYR A 241 6.25 -2.43 -12.96
N ASN A 242 5.83 -2.12 -14.18
CA ASN A 242 6.62 -2.30 -15.38
C ASN A 242 7.12 -0.93 -15.88
N SER A 243 8.41 -0.67 -15.75
CA SER A 243 9.01 0.61 -16.16
C SER A 243 9.00 0.82 -17.67
N SER A 244 9.18 -0.24 -18.46
CA SER A 244 9.17 -0.20 -19.93
C SER A 244 7.78 0.08 -20.50
N LEU A 245 6.71 -0.42 -19.85
CA LEU A 245 5.32 -0.14 -20.23
C LEU A 245 4.72 1.10 -19.53
N LYS A 246 5.37 1.55 -18.44
CA LYS A 246 4.93 2.61 -17.51
C LYS A 246 3.58 2.39 -16.83
N VAL A 247 3.21 1.12 -16.62
CA VAL A 247 1.95 0.68 -16.01
C VAL A 247 2.21 -0.54 -15.12
N ALA A 248 1.24 -0.94 -14.30
CA ALA A 248 1.34 -2.18 -13.53
C ALA A 248 1.28 -3.43 -14.44
N ASN A 249 2.11 -4.45 -14.16
CA ASN A 249 1.85 -5.81 -14.64
C ASN A 249 0.60 -6.37 -13.93
N TRP A 250 0.52 -6.11 -12.62
CA TRP A 250 -0.61 -6.44 -11.77
C TRP A 250 -0.60 -5.57 -10.50
N VAL A 251 -1.78 -5.34 -9.95
CA VAL A 251 -2.00 -4.74 -8.62
C VAL A 251 -2.90 -5.67 -7.82
N SER A 252 -2.46 -6.04 -6.62
CA SER A 252 -3.16 -6.96 -5.72
C SER A 252 -3.57 -6.24 -4.43
N TRP A 253 -4.80 -6.44 -3.98
CA TRP A 253 -5.30 -5.89 -2.72
C TRP A 253 -6.35 -6.74 -2.02
N GLU A 254 -6.42 -6.58 -0.71
CA GLU A 254 -7.47 -7.12 0.15
C GLU A 254 -8.61 -6.10 0.23
N LEU A 255 -9.87 -6.54 0.19
CA LEU A 255 -11.02 -5.68 0.45
C LEU A 255 -11.95 -6.34 1.45
N ASN A 256 -12.02 -5.75 2.63
CA ASN A 256 -12.98 -6.03 3.68
C ASN A 256 -13.43 -4.69 4.30
N SER A 257 -14.38 -4.73 5.24
CA SER A 257 -14.97 -3.50 5.81
C SER A 257 -13.97 -2.56 6.51
N SER A 258 -12.79 -3.04 6.92
CA SER A 258 -11.78 -2.20 7.60
C SER A 258 -11.09 -1.18 6.68
N TYR A 259 -11.12 -1.40 5.36
CA TYR A 259 -10.58 -0.47 4.37
C TYR A 259 -11.56 0.64 3.97
N LEU A 260 -12.82 0.53 4.41
CA LEU A 260 -13.88 1.49 4.15
C LEU A 260 -14.10 2.42 5.37
N GLY A 261 -14.33 3.69 5.09
CA GLY A 261 -14.54 4.74 6.09
C GLY A 261 -15.03 6.03 5.45
N SER A 262 -14.77 7.15 6.12
CA SER A 262 -15.25 8.49 5.72
C SER A 262 -14.17 9.41 5.15
N ALA A 263 -12.98 8.89 4.82
CA ALA A 263 -11.94 9.70 4.19
C ALA A 263 -12.41 10.16 2.79
N PRO A 264 -12.33 11.46 2.47
CA PRO A 264 -12.76 11.96 1.17
C PRO A 264 -11.82 11.48 0.07
N ARG A 265 -12.37 11.39 -1.15
CA ARG A 265 -11.59 11.17 -2.37
C ARG A 265 -10.57 12.29 -2.54
N GLN A 266 -9.29 11.95 -2.72
CA GLN A 266 -8.21 12.94 -2.71
C GLN A 266 -7.97 13.63 -4.07
N ASP A 267 -8.18 12.92 -5.19
CA ASP A 267 -7.94 13.43 -6.55
C ASP A 267 -6.51 13.96 -6.82
N THR A 268 -5.54 13.50 -6.01
CA THR A 268 -4.13 13.90 -5.98
C THR A 268 -3.26 13.12 -6.98
N PHE A 269 -3.67 13.04 -8.25
CA PHE A 269 -2.93 12.30 -9.30
C PHE A 269 -1.47 12.77 -9.41
N ARG A 270 -0.51 11.86 -9.17
CA ARG A 270 0.92 12.20 -9.09
C ARG A 270 1.83 11.00 -9.38
N ALA A 271 3.09 11.28 -9.73
CA ALA A 271 4.13 10.26 -9.78
C ALA A 271 4.33 9.61 -8.39
N ASP A 272 4.71 8.34 -8.38
CA ASP A 272 4.98 7.56 -7.18
C ASP A 272 6.36 7.88 -6.63
N ASN A 273 6.37 8.67 -5.55
CA ASN A 273 7.59 9.13 -4.90
C ASN A 273 8.23 8.09 -3.97
N THR A 274 7.68 6.87 -3.89
CA THR A 274 8.29 5.77 -3.12
C THR A 274 9.02 4.76 -4.00
N LEU A 275 8.93 4.87 -5.33
CA LEU A 275 9.81 4.14 -6.26
C LEU A 275 11.17 4.83 -6.36
N PRO A 276 12.28 4.09 -6.60
CA PRO A 276 13.57 4.67 -6.89
C PRO A 276 13.51 5.67 -8.06
N ALA A 277 14.17 6.82 -7.91
CA ALA A 277 14.10 7.92 -8.88
C ALA A 277 14.65 7.58 -10.29
N ASN A 278 15.36 6.46 -10.43
CA ASN A 278 15.85 5.92 -11.70
C ASN A 278 14.87 4.95 -12.39
N ILE A 279 13.66 4.74 -11.87
CA ILE A 279 12.60 3.97 -12.52
C ILE A 279 11.70 4.95 -13.30
N PRO A 280 11.73 4.95 -14.66
CA PRO A 280 10.77 5.68 -15.48
C PRO A 280 9.31 5.45 -15.07
N GLN A 281 8.58 6.55 -14.91
CA GLN A 281 7.15 6.53 -14.60
C GLN A 281 6.31 7.29 -15.62
N ALA A 282 5.02 6.98 -15.65
CA ALA A 282 4.03 7.80 -16.32
C ALA A 282 3.90 9.17 -15.62
N SER A 283 3.61 10.21 -16.41
CA SER A 283 3.37 11.58 -15.97
C SER A 283 1.93 12.02 -16.28
N LEU A 284 1.47 13.10 -15.65
CA LEU A 284 0.15 13.68 -15.95
C LEU A 284 -0.01 14.10 -17.41
N ALA A 285 1.10 14.50 -18.05
CA ALA A 285 1.16 14.93 -19.44
C ALA A 285 0.92 13.77 -20.41
N ASP A 286 1.35 12.55 -20.07
CA ASP A 286 1.22 11.38 -20.96
C ASP A 286 -0.25 10.98 -21.20
N TYR A 287 -1.10 11.25 -20.22
CA TYR A 287 -2.55 11.08 -20.28
C TYR A 287 -3.30 12.32 -20.82
N SER A 288 -2.62 13.44 -21.06
CA SER A 288 -3.27 14.69 -21.45
C SER A 288 -3.63 14.67 -22.94
N GLY A 289 -4.93 14.69 -23.26
CA GLY A 289 -5.41 14.68 -24.64
C GLY A 289 -5.30 13.32 -25.35
N SER A 290 -4.97 12.24 -24.65
CA SER A 290 -4.83 10.89 -25.22
C SER A 290 -6.15 10.23 -25.63
N GLY A 291 -7.28 10.72 -25.13
CA GLY A 291 -8.60 10.07 -25.28
C GLY A 291 -8.89 8.96 -24.26
N TYR A 292 -7.92 8.64 -23.39
CA TYR A 292 -8.05 7.64 -22.33
C TYR A 292 -8.18 8.31 -20.94
N ASP A 293 -8.96 7.68 -20.07
CA ASP A 293 -9.00 8.03 -18.65
C ASP A 293 -7.75 7.53 -17.91
N ARG A 294 -7.49 8.12 -16.74
CA ARG A 294 -6.56 7.57 -15.73
C ARG A 294 -7.29 6.48 -14.94
N GLY A 295 -7.38 5.29 -15.53
CA GLY A 295 -8.11 4.15 -14.98
C GLY A 295 -7.38 3.53 -13.80
N HIS A 296 -8.02 3.47 -12.64
CA HIS A 296 -7.43 2.90 -11.43
C HIS A 296 -7.46 1.37 -11.49
N MET A 297 -6.37 0.70 -11.08
CA MET A 297 -6.38 -0.74 -10.79
C MET A 297 -7.00 -0.99 -9.41
N THR A 298 -6.39 -0.47 -8.33
CA THR A 298 -7.02 -0.35 -7.01
C THR A 298 -7.85 0.94 -6.97
N PRO A 299 -9.18 0.89 -6.87
CA PRO A 299 -10.01 2.08 -6.94
C PRO A 299 -10.02 2.87 -5.63
N SER A 300 -10.09 4.19 -5.73
CA SER A 300 -10.15 5.10 -4.58
C SER A 300 -11.30 4.78 -3.60
N ALA A 301 -12.43 4.29 -4.10
CA ALA A 301 -13.59 3.91 -3.29
C ALA A 301 -13.38 2.64 -2.43
N ASP A 302 -12.34 1.85 -2.69
CA ASP A 302 -11.95 0.70 -1.87
C ASP A 302 -11.03 1.11 -0.71
N ARG A 303 -10.60 2.38 -0.66
CA ARG A 303 -9.63 2.92 0.30
C ARG A 303 -10.12 4.22 0.92
N THR A 304 -11.18 4.14 1.72
CA THR A 304 -11.78 5.30 2.41
C THR A 304 -11.60 5.28 3.94
N ALA A 305 -10.87 4.30 4.49
CA ALA A 305 -10.52 4.27 5.91
C ALA A 305 -9.60 5.42 6.34
N THR A 306 -8.60 5.79 5.51
CA THR A 306 -7.66 6.90 5.82
C THR A 306 -7.38 7.76 4.60
N VAL A 307 -7.07 9.05 4.84
CA VAL A 307 -6.64 10.00 3.80
C VAL A 307 -5.38 9.51 3.08
N THR A 308 -4.43 8.92 3.81
CA THR A 308 -3.19 8.38 3.24
C THR A 308 -3.48 7.25 2.26
N ALA A 309 -4.22 6.21 2.68
CA ALA A 309 -4.54 5.07 1.82
C ALA A 309 -5.37 5.50 0.60
N ASN A 310 -6.27 6.48 0.74
CA ASN A 310 -6.98 7.05 -0.40
C ASN A 310 -6.05 7.81 -1.35
N SER A 311 -5.15 8.63 -0.82
CA SER A 311 -4.19 9.42 -1.60
C SER A 311 -3.23 8.52 -2.39
N GLU A 312 -2.85 7.37 -1.85
CA GLU A 312 -1.98 6.39 -2.55
C GLU A 312 -2.64 5.81 -3.79
N THR A 313 -3.97 5.62 -3.84
CA THR A 313 -4.63 5.11 -5.06
C THR A 313 -4.48 6.07 -6.25
N PHE A 314 -4.09 7.33 -6.03
CA PHE A 314 -3.84 8.33 -7.06
C PHE A 314 -2.39 8.36 -7.58
N TYR A 315 -1.52 7.44 -7.14
CA TYR A 315 -0.23 7.26 -7.81
C TYR A 315 -0.42 6.79 -9.26
N LEU A 316 0.33 7.39 -10.19
CA LEU A 316 0.27 7.04 -11.61
C LEU A 316 0.77 5.61 -11.90
N THR A 317 1.50 5.00 -10.97
CA THR A 317 1.84 3.56 -10.99
C THR A 317 0.61 2.66 -10.88
N ASN A 318 -0.45 3.10 -10.18
CA ASN A 318 -1.75 2.41 -10.07
C ASN A 318 -2.72 2.75 -11.23
N MET A 319 -2.25 3.46 -12.27
CA MET A 319 -3.06 3.85 -13.43
C MET A 319 -2.71 3.05 -14.68
N VAL A 320 -3.73 2.81 -15.50
CA VAL A 320 -3.57 2.47 -16.92
C VAL A 320 -4.34 3.47 -17.79
N PRO A 321 -3.95 3.69 -19.06
CA PRO A 321 -4.81 4.33 -20.04
C PRO A 321 -6.06 3.47 -20.25
N GLN A 322 -7.20 3.89 -19.71
CA GLN A 322 -8.44 3.10 -19.77
C GLN A 322 -9.51 3.79 -20.61
N ALA A 323 -10.15 3.05 -21.51
CA ALA A 323 -11.22 3.58 -22.36
C ALA A 323 -12.38 4.10 -21.50
N ALA A 324 -12.88 5.30 -21.79
CA ALA A 324 -13.92 5.96 -20.97
C ALA A 324 -15.22 5.14 -20.85
N ASN A 325 -15.59 4.38 -21.89
CA ASN A 325 -16.73 3.46 -21.82
C ASN A 325 -16.48 2.29 -20.85
N ASN A 326 -15.24 1.79 -20.77
CA ASN A 326 -14.84 0.73 -19.85
C ASN A 326 -14.84 1.26 -18.41
N ASN A 327 -13.97 2.24 -18.13
CA ASN A 327 -13.74 2.86 -16.82
C ASN A 327 -15.04 3.37 -16.19
N GLN A 328 -15.79 4.20 -16.92
CA GLN A 328 -16.99 4.88 -16.42
C GLN A 328 -18.30 4.08 -16.66
N GLY A 329 -18.17 2.78 -16.94
CA GLY A 329 -19.25 1.84 -17.25
C GLY A 329 -19.07 0.52 -16.51
N PRO A 330 -18.94 -0.65 -17.19
CA PRO A 330 -18.90 -1.96 -16.56
C PRO A 330 -17.80 -2.12 -15.50
N TRP A 331 -16.64 -1.44 -15.65
CA TRP A 331 -15.56 -1.49 -14.64
C TRP A 331 -16.02 -0.90 -13.29
N ALA A 332 -16.52 0.34 -13.28
CA ALA A 332 -17.05 0.98 -12.08
C ALA A 332 -18.26 0.23 -11.48
N VAL A 333 -19.08 -0.44 -12.31
CA VAL A 333 -20.19 -1.28 -11.84
C VAL A 333 -19.67 -2.55 -11.17
N LEU A 334 -18.64 -3.21 -11.72
CA LEU A 334 -17.99 -4.36 -11.09
C LEU A 334 -17.35 -3.98 -9.75
N GLU A 335 -16.65 -2.85 -9.67
CA GLU A 335 -16.06 -2.38 -8.41
C GLU A 335 -17.12 -2.07 -7.35
N THR A 336 -18.25 -1.51 -7.76
CA THR A 336 -19.39 -1.26 -6.87
C THR A 336 -20.03 -2.58 -6.40
N TYR A 337 -20.11 -3.56 -7.30
CA TYR A 337 -20.56 -4.90 -6.96
C TYR A 337 -19.59 -5.61 -6.01
N ALA A 338 -18.27 -5.49 -6.19
CA ALA A 338 -17.26 -6.01 -5.26
C ALA A 338 -17.47 -5.46 -3.84
N ARG A 339 -17.59 -4.14 -3.68
CA ARG A 339 -17.93 -3.51 -2.38
C ARG A 339 -19.27 -3.99 -1.82
N SER A 340 -20.25 -4.33 -2.65
CA SER A 340 -21.54 -4.88 -2.19
C SER A 340 -21.43 -6.30 -1.62
N LEU A 341 -20.38 -7.07 -1.97
CA LEU A 341 -20.17 -8.42 -1.44
C LEU A 341 -19.69 -8.45 0.01
N LEU A 342 -19.20 -7.35 0.57
CA LEU A 342 -18.63 -7.29 1.94
C LEU A 342 -19.66 -7.50 3.06
N THR A 343 -20.94 -7.65 2.71
CA THR A 343 -22.00 -8.04 3.65
C THR A 343 -21.69 -9.36 4.34
N GLY A 344 -22.04 -9.45 5.63
CA GLY A 344 -21.88 -10.69 6.40
C GLY A 344 -20.45 -11.01 6.84
N GLY A 345 -19.53 -10.04 6.80
CA GLY A 345 -18.13 -10.23 7.21
C GLY A 345 -17.23 -10.83 6.12
N LYS A 346 -17.71 -10.87 4.88
CA LYS A 346 -16.95 -11.36 3.73
C LYS A 346 -15.73 -10.50 3.45
N GLU A 347 -14.70 -11.18 2.96
CA GLU A 347 -13.42 -10.62 2.56
C GLU A 347 -13.17 -10.97 1.09
N LEU A 348 -12.60 -10.03 0.35
CA LEU A 348 -12.20 -10.24 -1.03
C LEU A 348 -10.68 -10.12 -1.16
N PHE A 349 -10.09 -10.98 -1.98
CA PHE A 349 -8.77 -10.75 -2.56
C PHE A 349 -8.93 -10.43 -4.03
N ILE A 350 -8.36 -9.32 -4.46
CA ILE A 350 -8.56 -8.77 -5.79
C ILE A 350 -7.22 -8.55 -6.46
N VAL A 351 -7.05 -9.09 -7.66
CA VAL A 351 -5.91 -8.81 -8.54
C VAL A 351 -6.43 -8.15 -9.82
N SER A 352 -5.77 -7.10 -10.28
CA SER A 352 -6.19 -6.31 -11.45
C SER A 352 -4.99 -5.89 -12.28
N GLY A 353 -5.15 -5.82 -13.60
CA GLY A 353 -4.09 -5.40 -14.50
C GLY A 353 -4.54 -5.22 -15.95
N GLY A 354 -3.57 -5.08 -16.84
CA GLY A 354 -3.77 -5.02 -18.28
C GLY A 354 -3.22 -6.27 -18.99
N THR A 355 -3.81 -6.64 -20.13
CA THR A 355 -3.19 -7.54 -21.10
C THR A 355 -2.57 -6.73 -22.22
N PHE A 356 -1.41 -7.15 -22.71
CA PHE A 356 -0.63 -6.43 -23.72
C PHE A 356 -0.18 -7.36 -24.85
N SER A 357 -0.02 -6.82 -26.05
CA SER A 357 0.46 -7.51 -27.23
C SER A 357 1.50 -6.67 -27.98
N ALA A 358 2.17 -7.27 -28.98
CA ALA A 358 3.05 -6.54 -29.89
C ALA A 358 2.33 -5.45 -30.71
N SER A 359 0.99 -5.45 -30.72
CA SER A 359 0.12 -4.47 -31.39
C SER A 359 -0.48 -3.42 -30.44
N SER A 360 -0.20 -3.48 -29.13
CA SER A 360 -0.74 -2.51 -28.16
C SER A 360 -0.32 -1.08 -28.47
N ASN A 361 -1.27 -0.16 -28.31
CA ASN A 361 -1.05 1.27 -28.54
C ASN A 361 -0.23 1.91 -27.41
N TRP A 362 0.27 3.11 -27.66
CA TRP A 362 1.01 3.93 -26.68
C TRP A 362 0.45 5.35 -26.63
N VAL A 363 0.44 5.95 -25.45
CA VAL A 363 0.05 7.35 -25.24
C VAL A 363 1.18 8.16 -24.61
N GLY A 364 1.22 9.45 -24.94
CA GLY A 364 2.22 10.37 -24.42
C GLY A 364 3.65 9.98 -24.76
N SER A 365 4.55 10.18 -23.81
CA SER A 365 5.96 9.78 -23.84
C SER A 365 6.15 8.33 -23.38
N GLY A 366 5.39 7.40 -23.98
CA GLY A 366 5.59 5.96 -23.82
C GLY A 366 4.91 5.32 -22.61
N VAL A 367 3.61 5.57 -22.40
CA VAL A 367 2.75 4.74 -21.54
C VAL A 367 1.97 3.77 -22.41
N MET A 368 2.12 2.46 -22.21
CA MET A 368 1.42 1.46 -23.02
C MET A 368 -0.07 1.40 -22.63
N VAL A 369 -0.94 1.30 -23.64
CA VAL A 369 -2.37 1.08 -23.49
C VAL A 369 -2.62 -0.43 -23.44
N PRO A 370 -3.26 -0.97 -22.39
CA PRO A 370 -3.70 -2.37 -22.39
C PRO A 370 -4.69 -2.64 -23.52
N ASP A 371 -4.61 -3.82 -24.15
CA ASP A 371 -5.63 -4.28 -25.12
C ASP A 371 -6.95 -4.63 -24.41
N SER A 372 -6.85 -5.08 -23.16
CA SER A 372 -7.97 -5.35 -22.25
C SER A 372 -7.54 -5.13 -20.81
N THR A 373 -8.49 -4.79 -19.94
CA THR A 373 -8.29 -4.73 -18.48
C THR A 373 -8.90 -5.96 -17.82
N PHE A 374 -8.12 -6.66 -17.01
CA PHE A 374 -8.58 -7.85 -16.28
C PHE A 374 -8.75 -7.57 -14.79
N LYS A 375 -9.67 -8.28 -14.14
CA LYS A 375 -9.83 -8.30 -12.68
C LYS A 375 -10.25 -9.69 -12.21
N ILE A 376 -9.62 -10.18 -11.16
CA ILE A 376 -9.96 -11.43 -10.46
C ILE A 376 -10.40 -11.05 -9.06
N ILE A 377 -11.50 -11.63 -8.59
CA ILE A 377 -12.04 -11.42 -7.24
C ILE A 377 -12.29 -12.79 -6.60
N VAL A 378 -11.50 -13.15 -5.59
CA VAL A 378 -11.74 -14.33 -4.75
C VAL A 378 -12.58 -13.91 -3.54
N VAL A 379 -13.69 -14.60 -3.29
CA VAL A 379 -14.66 -14.27 -2.23
C VAL A 379 -14.52 -15.25 -1.07
N LEU A 380 -14.14 -14.76 0.11
CA LEU A 380 -13.97 -15.54 1.34
C LEU A 380 -14.96 -15.09 2.43
N ASP A 381 -15.28 -16.01 3.35
CA ASP A 381 -16.33 -15.82 4.36
C ASP A 381 -15.85 -15.21 5.71
N SER A 382 -14.56 -14.89 5.84
CA SER A 382 -13.99 -14.30 7.07
C SER A 382 -12.76 -13.47 6.76
N THR A 383 -12.54 -12.39 7.52
CA THR A 383 -11.36 -11.52 7.42
C THR A 383 -10.08 -12.12 8.02
N THR A 384 -10.09 -13.42 8.31
CA THR A 384 -8.95 -14.18 8.83
C THR A 384 -8.43 -15.21 7.83
N HIS A 385 -9.07 -15.32 6.67
CA HIS A 385 -8.80 -16.35 5.69
C HIS A 385 -7.60 -16.01 4.80
N GLY A 386 -6.77 -16.99 4.48
CA GLY A 386 -5.67 -16.86 3.49
C GLY A 386 -5.78 -17.91 2.40
N ALA A 387 -4.70 -18.14 1.67
CA ALA A 387 -4.62 -19.17 0.62
C ALA A 387 -5.11 -20.56 1.09
N ALA A 388 -4.75 -20.98 2.31
CA ALA A 388 -5.18 -22.25 2.91
C ALA A 388 -6.70 -22.37 3.18
N ASN A 389 -7.45 -21.27 3.09
CA ASN A 389 -8.91 -21.25 3.23
C ASN A 389 -9.63 -21.18 1.88
N VAL A 390 -8.89 -21.06 0.76
CA VAL A 390 -9.44 -21.22 -0.58
C VAL A 390 -9.70 -22.71 -0.81
N THR A 391 -10.91 -23.04 -1.24
CA THR A 391 -11.36 -24.41 -1.49
C THR A 391 -11.85 -24.55 -2.92
N SER A 392 -12.04 -25.78 -3.39
CA SER A 392 -12.71 -26.03 -4.68
C SER A 392 -14.17 -25.56 -4.72
N SER A 393 -14.76 -25.08 -3.61
CA SER A 393 -16.07 -24.42 -3.58
C SER A 393 -16.00 -22.90 -3.46
N THR A 394 -14.81 -22.33 -3.23
CA THR A 394 -14.61 -20.88 -3.12
C THR A 394 -14.98 -20.20 -4.43
N ARG A 395 -15.73 -19.09 -4.31
CA ARG A 395 -16.18 -18.33 -5.46
C ARG A 395 -15.06 -17.42 -5.96
N VAL A 396 -14.72 -17.55 -7.24
CA VAL A 396 -13.75 -16.72 -7.95
C VAL A 396 -14.45 -16.08 -9.16
N ILE A 397 -14.31 -14.76 -9.32
CA ILE A 397 -14.86 -14.00 -10.44
C ILE A 397 -13.70 -13.46 -11.27
N GLY A 398 -13.45 -14.04 -12.44
CA GLY A 398 -12.56 -13.47 -13.45
C GLY A 398 -13.34 -12.63 -14.46
N VAL A 399 -12.80 -11.47 -14.84
CA VAL A 399 -13.28 -10.68 -16.00
C VAL A 399 -12.13 -10.22 -16.88
N LEU A 400 -12.42 -10.05 -18.17
CA LEU A 400 -11.51 -9.48 -19.17
C LEU A 400 -12.30 -8.52 -20.07
N MET A 401 -12.16 -7.21 -19.83
CA MET A 401 -12.92 -6.17 -20.53
C MET A 401 -12.08 -5.52 -21.65
N PRO A 402 -12.56 -5.50 -22.92
CA PRO A 402 -11.90 -4.79 -24.01
C PRO A 402 -11.67 -3.32 -23.67
N ASN A 403 -10.46 -2.82 -23.92
CA ASN A 403 -10.06 -1.46 -23.54
C ASN A 403 -10.20 -0.45 -24.70
N GLU A 404 -11.26 -0.62 -25.48
CA GLU A 404 -11.53 0.10 -26.73
C GLU A 404 -12.98 0.59 -26.72
N ASN A 405 -13.21 1.92 -26.83
CA ASN A 405 -14.56 2.50 -26.77
C ASN A 405 -15.51 1.96 -27.85
N SER A 406 -14.95 1.43 -28.95
CA SER A 406 -15.67 0.80 -30.06
C SER A 406 -16.13 -0.65 -29.77
N LEU A 407 -15.46 -1.33 -28.82
CA LEU A 407 -15.70 -2.74 -28.47
C LEU A 407 -16.49 -2.90 -27.16
N ILE A 408 -16.57 -1.85 -26.34
CA ILE A 408 -17.30 -1.88 -25.05
C ILE A 408 -18.29 -0.71 -24.95
N SER A 409 -19.55 -1.03 -24.63
CA SER A 409 -20.56 -0.03 -24.31
C SER A 409 -20.44 0.39 -22.85
N ARG A 410 -20.62 1.69 -22.59
CA ARG A 410 -20.69 2.25 -21.23
C ARG A 410 -21.84 1.69 -20.39
N THR A 411 -22.86 1.12 -21.03
CA THR A 411 -24.01 0.48 -20.37
C THR A 411 -23.97 -1.05 -20.43
N ALA A 412 -22.85 -1.66 -20.82
CA ALA A 412 -22.71 -3.12 -20.80
C ALA A 412 -22.73 -3.64 -19.35
N ASP A 413 -23.32 -4.83 -19.14
CA ASP A 413 -23.19 -5.54 -17.87
C ASP A 413 -21.78 -6.16 -17.81
N TRP A 414 -21.05 -5.93 -16.72
CA TRP A 414 -19.73 -6.54 -16.52
C TRP A 414 -19.76 -8.08 -16.63
N ARG A 415 -20.92 -8.70 -16.34
CA ARG A 415 -21.13 -10.16 -16.40
C ARG A 415 -20.94 -10.77 -17.79
N SER A 416 -21.06 -9.99 -18.87
CA SER A 416 -20.80 -10.47 -20.23
C SER A 416 -19.31 -10.61 -20.55
N PHE A 417 -18.43 -10.10 -19.69
CA PHE A 417 -16.98 -10.17 -19.83
C PHE A 417 -16.33 -11.16 -18.86
N ARG A 418 -17.12 -12.05 -18.25
CA ARG A 418 -16.62 -13.10 -17.34
C ARG A 418 -15.80 -14.12 -18.12
N VAL A 419 -14.66 -14.47 -17.56
CA VAL A 419 -13.69 -15.45 -18.07
C VAL A 419 -13.20 -16.32 -16.91
N SER A 420 -12.52 -17.41 -17.22
CA SER A 420 -11.79 -18.19 -16.22
C SER A 420 -10.47 -17.49 -15.86
N VAL A 421 -9.83 -17.89 -14.75
CA VAL A 421 -8.50 -17.36 -14.40
C VAL A 421 -7.45 -17.91 -15.38
N ASP A 422 -7.51 -19.19 -15.77
CA ASP A 422 -6.64 -19.78 -16.81
C ASP A 422 -6.56 -18.91 -18.08
N GLN A 423 -7.69 -18.30 -18.48
CA GLN A 423 -7.74 -17.42 -19.67
C GLN A 423 -6.99 -16.10 -19.46
N ILE A 424 -6.94 -15.58 -18.24
CA ILE A 424 -6.18 -14.39 -17.88
C ILE A 424 -4.69 -14.74 -17.78
N GLU A 425 -4.35 -15.87 -17.16
CA GLU A 425 -2.97 -16.38 -17.08
C GLU A 425 -2.37 -16.63 -18.46
N ALA A 426 -3.11 -17.31 -19.36
CA ALA A 426 -2.67 -17.58 -20.72
C ALA A 426 -2.39 -16.30 -21.55
N LEU A 427 -3.01 -15.17 -21.20
CA LEU A 427 -2.78 -13.87 -21.84
C LEU A 427 -1.71 -13.01 -21.16
N THR A 428 -1.38 -13.29 -19.90
CA THR A 428 -0.49 -12.44 -19.08
C THR A 428 0.85 -13.11 -18.74
N GLY A 429 0.93 -14.44 -18.82
CA GLY A 429 2.07 -15.22 -18.34
C GLY A 429 2.19 -15.28 -16.80
N GLN A 430 1.17 -14.84 -16.07
CA GLN A 430 1.15 -14.80 -14.61
C GLN A 430 0.64 -16.13 -14.03
N ASN A 431 1.05 -16.46 -12.81
CA ASN A 431 0.48 -17.54 -11.98
C ASN A 431 -0.30 -16.88 -10.84
N LEU A 432 -1.58 -16.62 -11.10
CA LEU A 432 -2.50 -15.93 -10.22
C LEU A 432 -2.95 -16.90 -9.13
N LEU A 433 -3.11 -16.41 -7.90
CA LEU A 433 -3.43 -17.27 -6.74
C LEU A 433 -2.33 -18.30 -6.38
N SER A 434 -1.07 -18.02 -6.73
CA SER A 434 0.08 -18.93 -6.61
C SER A 434 0.39 -19.55 -5.23
N ASP A 435 -0.12 -18.99 -4.13
CA ASP A 435 0.04 -19.58 -2.79
C ASP A 435 -1.09 -20.57 -2.42
N VAL A 436 -2.15 -20.69 -3.24
CA VAL A 436 -3.27 -21.64 -3.07
C VAL A 436 -2.82 -23.07 -3.43
N ASP A 437 -3.43 -24.09 -2.83
CA ASP A 437 -3.13 -25.49 -3.16
C ASP A 437 -3.36 -25.78 -4.67
N PRO A 438 -2.37 -26.32 -5.41
CA PRO A 438 -2.49 -26.57 -6.85
C PRO A 438 -3.67 -27.47 -7.28
N ALA A 439 -4.12 -28.39 -6.41
CA ALA A 439 -5.30 -29.20 -6.65
C ALA A 439 -6.61 -28.40 -6.46
N VAL A 440 -6.59 -27.30 -5.71
CA VAL A 440 -7.70 -26.34 -5.63
C VAL A 440 -7.66 -25.36 -6.80
N GLN A 441 -6.48 -24.79 -7.10
CA GLN A 441 -6.18 -23.93 -8.25
C GLN A 441 -6.80 -24.49 -9.54
N SER A 442 -6.38 -25.70 -9.93
CA SER A 442 -6.85 -26.43 -11.13
C SER A 442 -8.37 -26.63 -11.25
N VAL A 443 -9.15 -26.44 -10.17
CA VAL A 443 -10.61 -26.43 -10.23
C VAL A 443 -11.15 -25.00 -10.25
N ILE A 444 -10.68 -24.08 -9.39
CA ILE A 444 -11.23 -22.72 -9.30
C ILE A 444 -10.85 -21.85 -10.51
N GLU A 445 -9.65 -22.02 -11.06
CA GLU A 445 -9.13 -21.17 -12.15
C GLU A 445 -9.68 -21.55 -13.52
N ALA A 446 -9.96 -22.84 -13.74
CA ALA A 446 -10.61 -23.35 -14.94
C ALA A 446 -12.11 -23.02 -15.04
N ARG A 447 -12.73 -22.47 -13.97
CA ARG A 447 -14.16 -22.15 -13.93
C ARG A 447 -14.43 -20.69 -14.26
N VAL A 448 -15.56 -20.46 -14.93
CA VAL A 448 -16.17 -19.13 -15.10
C VAL A 448 -17.28 -18.96 -14.05
N ASP A 449 -17.29 -17.82 -13.35
CA ASP A 449 -18.38 -17.46 -12.41
C ASP A 449 -19.74 -17.45 -13.13
N THR A 450 -20.74 -18.11 -12.54
CA THR A 450 -22.04 -18.34 -13.20
C THR A 450 -23.15 -17.38 -12.76
N LEU A 451 -23.16 -16.90 -11.51
CA LEU A 451 -24.20 -16.07 -10.84
C LEU A 451 -25.67 -16.49 -11.07
#